data_AF-A0A1Q6V5R0-F1
#
_entry.id   AF-A0A1Q6V5R0-F1
#
_cell.length_a   1.000
_cell.length_b   1.000
_cell.length_c   1.000
_cell.angle_alpha   90.00
_cell.angle_beta   90.00
_cell.angle_gamma   90.00
#
_symmetry.space_group_name_H-M   'P 1'
#
loop_
_entity.id
_entity.type
_entity.pdbx_description
1 polymer ?
#
loop_
_entity_poly.entity_id
_entity_poly.type
_entity_poly.pdbx_seq_one_letter_code
_entity_poly.pdbx_strand_id
1 'polypeptide(L)'
;MKAFGEARDDLLRLARVGSCLVACAVVVFSSCKKNEPIDEAKAAGRTTADFPQITADIFKPMHGGIDLSPEEITGRNTWNLWSGGNQHFWNQDAQDSYGLMDLLKMLDNRKFPRSERFKTLGLVKDKEKLLEYLKML
;
A
#
# COMPACT_ATOMS: atom_id res chain seq x y z
N MET A 1 23.98 19.00 -57.69
CA MET A 1 23.29 17.84 -57.04
C MET A 1 23.35 17.85 -55.50
N LYS A 2 24.03 18.79 -54.82
CA LYS A 2 24.15 18.80 -53.34
C LYS A 2 22.90 19.36 -52.60
N ALA A 3 22.23 20.37 -53.18
CA ALA A 3 21.13 21.10 -52.54
C ALA A 3 19.81 20.30 -52.38
N PHE A 4 19.61 19.23 -53.16
CA PHE A 4 18.39 18.39 -53.06
C PHE A 4 18.42 17.40 -51.88
N GLY A 5 19.61 17.12 -51.32
CA GLY A 5 19.77 16.21 -50.17
C GLY A 5 19.43 16.88 -48.85
N GLU A 6 19.93 18.10 -48.63
CA GLU A 6 19.73 18.87 -47.38
C GLU A 6 18.25 19.18 -47.13
N ALA A 7 17.51 19.60 -48.17
CA ALA A 7 16.08 19.90 -48.04
C ALA A 7 15.24 18.65 -47.67
N ARG A 8 15.67 17.45 -48.07
CA ARG A 8 14.99 16.19 -47.73
C ARG A 8 15.26 15.79 -46.28
N ASP A 9 16.47 16.02 -45.80
CA ASP A 9 16.86 15.71 -44.42
C ASP A 9 16.22 16.68 -43.41
N ASP A 10 16.06 17.95 -43.77
CA ASP A 10 15.33 18.93 -42.96
C ASP A 10 13.83 18.62 -42.88
N LEU A 11 13.22 18.18 -43.99
CA LEU A 11 11.82 17.75 -44.02
C LEU A 11 11.57 16.52 -43.12
N LEU A 12 12.51 15.57 -43.14
CA LEU A 12 12.45 14.35 -42.31
C LEU A 12 12.68 14.66 -40.82
N ARG A 13 13.50 15.65 -40.50
CA ARG A 13 13.71 16.14 -39.12
C ARG A 13 12.48 16.86 -38.58
N LEU A 14 11.86 17.74 -39.38
CA LEU A 14 10.60 18.42 -39.03
C LEU A 14 9.46 17.42 -38.82
N ALA A 15 9.34 16.40 -39.68
CA ALA A 15 8.34 15.35 -39.53
C ALA A 15 8.53 14.51 -38.25
N ARG A 16 9.77 14.19 -37.87
CA ARG A 16 10.08 13.49 -36.61
C ARG A 16 9.77 14.32 -35.38
N VAL A 17 10.13 15.61 -35.37
CA VAL A 17 9.83 16.51 -34.25
C VAL A 17 8.32 16.71 -34.09
N GLY A 18 7.60 16.88 -35.21
CA GLY A 18 6.13 16.94 -35.21
C GLY A 18 5.49 15.67 -34.65
N SER A 19 5.98 14.48 -35.06
CA SER A 19 5.51 13.20 -34.55
C SER A 19 5.76 13.02 -33.04
N CYS A 20 6.91 13.49 -32.53
CA CYS A 20 7.21 13.43 -31.10
C CYS A 20 6.32 14.38 -30.28
N LEU A 21 6.05 15.59 -30.77
CA LEU A 21 5.17 16.54 -30.09
C LEU A 21 3.72 16.02 -30.02
N VAL A 22 3.23 15.39 -31.09
CA VAL A 22 1.90 14.76 -31.11
C VAL A 22 1.85 13.57 -30.16
N ALA A 23 2.88 12.71 -30.14
CA ALA A 23 2.94 11.58 -29.22
C ALA A 23 2.97 12.03 -27.75
N CYS A 24 3.78 13.04 -27.40
CA CYS A 24 3.82 13.60 -26.06
C CYS A 24 2.48 14.23 -25.66
N ALA A 25 1.79 14.92 -26.56
CA ALA A 25 0.46 15.45 -26.29
C ALA A 25 -0.55 14.34 -25.98
N VAL A 26 -0.56 13.24 -26.74
CA VAL A 26 -1.46 12.09 -26.51
C VAL A 26 -1.22 11.44 -25.13
N VAL A 27 0.04 11.36 -24.69
CA VAL A 27 0.40 10.81 -23.36
C VAL A 27 -0.10 11.71 -22.23
N VAL A 28 -0.03 13.04 -22.38
CA VAL A 28 -0.52 14.00 -21.36
C VAL A 28 -2.05 13.97 -21.25
N PHE A 29 -2.77 13.84 -22.36
CA PHE A 29 -4.24 13.79 -22.35
C PHE A 29 -4.81 12.43 -21.93
N SER A 30 -4.01 11.36 -21.98
CA SER A 30 -4.43 10.02 -21.51
C SER A 30 -4.27 9.80 -20.01
N SER A 31 -3.96 10.85 -19.24
CA SER A 31 -3.90 10.78 -17.78
C SER A 31 -5.30 10.51 -17.22
N CYS A 32 -5.55 9.24 -16.89
CA CYS A 32 -6.79 8.79 -16.26
C CYS A 32 -7.00 9.54 -14.95
N LYS A 33 -8.15 10.21 -14.81
CA LYS A 33 -8.59 10.74 -13.53
C LYS A 33 -8.64 9.58 -12.54
N LYS A 34 -7.88 9.70 -11.44
CA LYS A 34 -7.94 8.75 -10.32
C LYS A 34 -9.30 8.91 -9.66
N ASN A 35 -10.31 8.19 -10.14
CA ASN A 35 -11.55 8.03 -9.43
C ASN A 35 -11.25 7.12 -8.24
N GLU A 36 -11.07 7.71 -7.06
CA GLU A 36 -10.98 6.93 -5.84
C GLU A 36 -12.32 6.20 -5.65
N PRO A 37 -12.33 4.86 -5.52
CA PRO A 37 -13.55 4.14 -5.23
C PRO A 37 -14.14 4.69 -3.93
N ILE A 38 -15.37 5.20 -3.99
CA ILE A 38 -16.08 5.68 -2.80
C ILE A 38 -16.45 4.43 -1.99
N ASP A 39 -15.94 4.33 -0.77
CA ASP A 39 -16.30 3.23 0.12
C ASP A 39 -17.79 3.32 0.51
N GLU A 40 -18.41 2.17 0.79
CA GLU A 40 -19.85 2.08 1.08
C GLU A 40 -20.26 2.92 2.29
N ALA A 41 -19.36 3.11 3.28
CA ALA A 41 -19.63 3.91 4.46
C ALA A 41 -19.66 5.40 4.12
N LYS A 42 -18.71 5.89 3.31
CA LYS A 42 -18.69 7.26 2.77
C LYS A 42 -19.87 7.51 1.84
N ALA A 43 -20.23 6.55 1.00
CA ALA A 43 -21.42 6.64 0.15
C ALA A 43 -22.71 6.76 1.00
N ALA A 44 -22.75 6.11 2.16
CA ALA A 44 -23.84 6.21 3.13
C ALA A 44 -23.74 7.43 4.08
N GLY A 45 -22.78 8.34 3.87
CA GLY A 45 -22.60 9.54 4.69
C GLY A 45 -22.14 9.26 6.12
N ARG A 46 -21.59 8.06 6.39
CA ARG A 46 -21.07 7.69 7.71
C ARG A 46 -19.75 8.35 7.97
N THR A 47 -19.60 8.83 9.19
CA THR A 47 -18.39 9.43 9.73
C THR A 47 -17.71 8.44 10.68
N THR A 48 -16.49 8.75 11.12
CA THR A 48 -15.80 7.92 12.13
C THR A 48 -16.57 7.87 13.46
N ALA A 49 -17.40 8.86 13.75
CA ALA A 49 -18.25 8.88 14.94
C ALA A 49 -19.38 7.82 14.90
N ASP A 50 -19.77 7.36 13.71
CA ASP A 50 -20.76 6.28 13.54
C ASP A 50 -20.20 4.90 13.90
N PHE A 51 -18.88 4.77 14.06
CA PHE A 51 -18.19 3.52 14.37
C PHE A 51 -17.46 3.62 15.72
N PRO A 52 -18.19 3.69 16.85
CA PRO A 52 -17.58 3.77 18.16
C PRO A 52 -16.80 2.49 18.45
N GLN A 53 -15.67 2.64 19.15
CA GLN A 53 -14.92 1.49 19.63
C GLN A 53 -15.73 0.73 20.67
N ILE A 54 -15.71 -0.60 20.58
CA ILE A 54 -16.43 -1.46 21.50
C ILE A 54 -15.73 -1.44 22.87
N THR A 55 -16.41 -0.89 23.87
CA THR A 55 -15.94 -0.83 25.27
C THR A 55 -16.49 -1.96 26.14
N ALA A 56 -17.50 -2.68 25.67
CA ALA A 56 -18.05 -3.83 26.38
C ALA A 56 -17.04 -4.99 26.40
N ASP A 57 -16.96 -5.72 27.52
CA ASP A 57 -16.08 -6.88 27.66
C ASP A 57 -16.71 -8.13 27.00
N ILE A 58 -16.68 -8.17 25.66
CA ILE A 58 -17.27 -9.25 24.87
C ILE A 58 -16.45 -10.54 24.97
N PHE A 59 -15.12 -10.42 25.08
CA PHE A 59 -14.19 -11.55 25.05
C PHE A 59 -13.71 -12.01 26.42
N LYS A 60 -14.45 -11.68 27.49
CA LYS A 60 -14.14 -12.09 28.87
C LYS A 60 -13.72 -13.56 29.04
N PRO A 61 -14.39 -14.55 28.40
CA PRO A 61 -13.98 -15.95 28.52
C PRO A 61 -12.57 -16.24 27.97
N MET A 62 -12.05 -15.42 27.06
CA MET A 62 -10.73 -15.56 26.44
C MET A 62 -9.61 -14.89 27.26
N HIS A 63 -9.91 -14.29 28.41
CA HIS A 63 -8.91 -13.59 29.23
C HIS A 63 -8.04 -14.52 30.07
N GLY A 64 -8.37 -15.82 30.13
CA GLY A 64 -7.59 -16.79 30.90
C GLY A 64 -7.59 -16.52 32.41
N GLY A 65 -8.64 -15.87 32.92
CA GLY A 65 -8.79 -15.53 34.35
C GLY A 65 -8.11 -14.23 34.78
N ILE A 66 -7.58 -13.43 33.84
CA ILE A 66 -7.01 -12.11 34.12
C ILE A 66 -8.08 -11.04 33.98
N ASP A 67 -8.26 -10.21 35.01
CA ASP A 67 -9.08 -9.02 34.93
C ASP A 67 -8.29 -7.89 34.25
N LEU A 68 -8.87 -7.34 33.18
CA LEU A 68 -8.26 -6.33 32.34
C LEU A 68 -8.79 -4.94 32.67
N SER A 69 -7.96 -3.91 32.48
CA SER A 69 -8.41 -2.52 32.52
C SER A 69 -9.37 -2.21 31.36
N PRO A 70 -10.19 -1.14 31.45
CA PRO A 70 -11.05 -0.71 30.35
C PRO A 70 -10.29 -0.46 29.03
N GLU A 71 -9.10 0.12 29.10
CA GLU A 71 -8.22 0.34 27.94
C GLU A 71 -7.74 -0.98 27.34
N GLU A 72 -7.38 -1.95 28.18
CA GLU A 72 -6.94 -3.28 27.75
C GLU A 72 -8.07 -4.08 27.10
N ILE A 73 -9.29 -4.01 27.65
CA ILE A 73 -10.50 -4.61 27.05
C ILE A 73 -10.75 -4.01 25.66
N THR A 74 -10.67 -2.70 25.58
CA THR A 74 -10.91 -1.94 24.36
C THR A 74 -9.84 -2.26 23.28
N GLY A 75 -8.59 -2.43 23.69
CA GLY A 75 -7.51 -2.92 22.82
C GLY A 75 -7.68 -4.38 22.39
N ARG A 76 -8.10 -5.27 23.31
CA ARG A 76 -8.39 -6.69 23.04
C ARG A 76 -9.53 -6.83 22.04
N ASN A 77 -10.63 -6.11 22.24
CA ASN A 77 -11.77 -6.09 21.32
C ASN A 77 -11.34 -5.72 19.90
N THR A 78 -10.57 -4.64 19.77
CA THR A 78 -10.04 -4.20 18.47
C THR A 78 -9.12 -5.24 17.85
N TRP A 79 -8.18 -5.79 18.62
CA TRP A 79 -7.26 -6.81 18.11
C TRP A 79 -7.99 -8.06 17.63
N ASN A 80 -8.93 -8.56 18.43
CA ASN A 80 -9.71 -9.75 18.09
C ASN A 80 -10.62 -9.51 16.89
N LEU A 81 -11.22 -8.33 16.73
CA LEU A 81 -12.04 -8.01 15.57
C LEU A 81 -11.18 -7.86 14.30
N TRP A 82 -9.95 -7.37 14.43
CA TRP A 82 -9.06 -7.16 13.28
C TRP A 82 -8.32 -8.43 12.85
N SER A 83 -8.03 -9.34 13.79
CA SER A 83 -7.28 -10.58 13.52
C SER A 83 -8.15 -11.84 13.50
N GLY A 84 -9.32 -11.82 14.15
CA GLY A 84 -10.25 -12.93 14.21
C GLY A 84 -10.95 -13.17 12.86
N GLY A 85 -11.22 -14.44 12.53
CA GLY A 85 -11.83 -14.82 11.26
C GLY A 85 -10.84 -15.02 10.10
N ASN A 86 -9.60 -14.54 10.24
CA ASN A 86 -8.59 -14.65 9.18
C ASN A 86 -7.84 -16.00 9.21
N GLN A 87 -8.29 -16.97 10.01
CA GLN A 87 -7.64 -18.28 10.13
C GLN A 87 -7.55 -19.00 8.78
N HIS A 88 -8.59 -18.92 7.95
CA HIS A 88 -8.57 -19.52 6.63
C HIS A 88 -7.59 -18.82 5.69
N PHE A 89 -7.59 -17.48 5.68
CA PHE A 89 -6.62 -16.69 4.91
C PHE A 89 -5.18 -17.05 5.29
N TRP A 90 -4.85 -17.00 6.59
CA TRP A 90 -3.48 -17.28 7.04
C TRP A 90 -3.09 -18.75 6.88
N ASN A 91 -4.03 -19.69 6.97
CA ASN A 91 -3.77 -21.09 6.68
C ASN A 91 -3.54 -21.33 5.19
N GLN A 92 -4.34 -20.70 4.31
CA GLN A 92 -4.16 -20.80 2.87
C GLN A 92 -2.83 -20.17 2.45
N ASP A 93 -2.53 -18.96 2.91
CA ASP A 93 -1.29 -18.25 2.58
C ASP A 93 -0.06 -19.05 3.07
N ALA A 94 -0.13 -19.67 4.26
CA ALA A 94 0.94 -20.53 4.75
C ALA A 94 1.14 -21.81 3.90
N GLN A 95 0.08 -22.38 3.33
CA GLN A 95 0.15 -23.61 2.51
C GLN A 95 0.51 -23.31 1.04
N ASP A 96 -0.05 -22.24 0.48
CA ASP A 96 -0.02 -21.92 -0.94
C ASP A 96 0.99 -20.85 -1.32
N SER A 97 1.65 -20.20 -0.35
CA SER A 97 2.72 -19.25 -0.67
C SER A 97 3.97 -19.95 -1.20
N TYR A 98 4.09 -21.28 -1.13
CA TYR A 98 5.26 -22.04 -1.59
C TYR A 98 6.61 -21.47 -1.07
N GLY A 99 6.60 -20.87 0.13
CA GLY A 99 7.79 -20.23 0.73
C GLY A 99 8.14 -18.85 0.17
N LEU A 100 7.25 -18.22 -0.61
CA LEU A 100 7.39 -16.83 -1.07
C LEU A 100 7.38 -15.82 0.09
N MET A 101 6.77 -16.19 1.22
CA MET A 101 6.76 -15.40 2.44
C MET A 101 7.67 -16.02 3.50
N ASP A 102 8.75 -15.30 3.86
CA ASP A 102 9.62 -15.68 4.97
C ASP A 102 9.26 -14.88 6.24
N LEU A 103 8.26 -15.38 6.96
CA LEU A 103 7.80 -14.75 8.21
C LEU A 103 8.85 -14.79 9.33
N LEU A 104 9.77 -15.76 9.31
CA LEU A 104 10.84 -15.88 10.29
C LEU A 104 11.85 -14.74 10.17
N LYS A 105 12.20 -14.35 8.94
CA LYS A 105 13.03 -13.15 8.70
C LYS A 105 12.33 -11.86 9.15
N MET A 106 11.00 -11.81 9.11
CA MET A 106 10.23 -10.66 9.60
C MET A 106 10.25 -10.55 11.13
N LEU A 107 10.24 -11.66 11.85
CA LEU A 107 10.27 -11.70 13.32
C LEU A 107 11.67 -11.64 13.93
N ASP A 108 12.73 -12.04 13.21
CA ASP A 108 14.08 -12.11 13.80
C ASP A 108 14.78 -10.74 13.92
N ASN A 109 14.61 -10.10 15.07
CA ASN A 109 15.28 -8.85 15.40
C ASN A 109 16.81 -8.97 15.58
N ARG A 110 17.35 -10.18 15.72
CA ARG A 110 18.80 -10.38 15.96
C ARG A 110 19.60 -10.30 14.67
N LYS A 111 19.02 -10.77 13.57
CA LYS A 111 19.63 -10.75 12.24
C LYS A 111 19.24 -9.51 11.43
N PHE A 112 18.05 -8.96 11.66
CA PHE A 112 17.55 -7.81 10.91
C PHE A 112 17.03 -6.71 11.86
N PRO A 113 17.90 -5.77 12.27
CA PRO A 113 17.48 -4.61 13.07
C PRO A 113 16.35 -3.84 12.38
N ARG A 114 15.43 -3.29 13.18
CA ARG A 114 14.23 -2.60 12.68
C ARG A 114 14.54 -1.49 11.67
N SER A 115 15.63 -0.74 11.88
CA SER A 115 16.06 0.36 11.02
C SER A 115 16.50 -0.07 9.62
N GLU A 116 17.01 -1.30 9.47
CA GLU A 116 17.66 -1.81 8.27
C GLU A 116 16.79 -2.76 7.44
N ARG A 117 15.69 -3.27 8.00
CA ARG A 117 14.79 -4.21 7.32
C ARG A 117 14.26 -3.71 5.98
N PHE A 118 14.03 -2.42 5.82
CA PHE A 118 13.60 -1.89 4.52
C PHE A 118 14.72 -1.99 3.46
N LYS A 119 15.96 -1.66 3.85
CA LYS A 119 17.13 -1.76 2.95
C LYS A 119 17.43 -3.22 2.58
N THR A 120 17.25 -4.14 3.53
CA THR A 120 17.68 -5.53 3.39
C THR A 120 16.58 -6.47 2.87
N LEU A 121 15.33 -6.22 3.24
CA LEU A 121 14.18 -7.07 2.91
C LEU A 121 13.17 -6.37 1.99
N GLY A 122 13.29 -5.06 1.73
CA GLY A 122 12.32 -4.30 0.94
C GLY A 122 10.97 -4.07 1.66
N LEU A 123 10.87 -4.47 2.93
CA LEU A 123 9.63 -4.43 3.69
C LEU A 123 9.43 -3.04 4.33
N VAL A 124 8.41 -2.31 3.86
CA VAL A 124 7.96 -1.06 4.48
C VAL A 124 6.90 -1.39 5.52
N LYS A 125 7.15 -0.96 6.76
CA LYS A 125 6.15 -1.07 7.84
C LYS A 125 5.75 0.28 8.45
N ASP A 126 6.60 1.31 8.33
CA ASP A 126 6.35 2.64 8.90
C ASP A 126 6.06 3.69 7.82
N LYS A 127 4.92 4.40 7.98
CA LYS A 127 4.45 5.44 7.06
C LYS A 127 5.39 6.65 7.02
N GLU A 128 6.13 6.89 8.10
CA GLU A 128 7.04 8.04 8.25
C GLU A 128 8.26 7.95 7.31
N LYS A 129 8.84 6.75 7.13
CA LYS A 129 9.98 6.58 6.22
C LYS A 129 9.60 6.70 4.73
N LEU A 130 8.36 6.39 4.37
CA LEU A 130 7.87 6.58 3.00
C LEU A 130 7.77 8.07 2.64
N LEU A 131 7.34 8.90 3.59
CA LEU A 131 7.22 10.35 3.40
C LEU A 131 8.59 11.03 3.30
N GLU A 132 9.60 10.51 3.98
CA GLU A 132 10.97 11.01 3.90
C GLU A 132 11.62 10.70 2.54
N TYR A 133 11.41 9.48 2.01
CA TYR A 133 11.93 9.09 0.69
C TYR A 133 11.19 9.74 -0.48
N LEU A 134 9.87 9.94 -0.39
CA LEU A 134 9.10 10.65 -1.42
C LEU A 134 9.44 12.15 -1.51
N LYS A 135 10.07 12.71 -0.49
CA LYS A 135 10.60 14.08 -0.51
C LYS A 135 12.00 14.18 -1.12
N MET A 136 12.68 13.04 -1.31
CA MET A 136 14.01 12.97 -1.95
C MET A 136 13.93 12.65 -3.45
N LEU A 137 12.73 12.41 -3.99
CA LEU A 137 12.43 12.29 -5.43
C LEU A 137 11.73 13.57 -5.90
#